data_AF-A0A2U3L8K3-F1
#
_entry.id   AF-A0A2U3L8K3-F1
#
_cell.length_a   1.000
_cell.length_b   1.000
_cell.length_c   1.000
_cell.angle_alpha   90.00
_cell.angle_beta   90.00
_cell.angle_gamma   90.00
#
_symmetry.space_group_name_H-M   'P 1'
#
loop_
_entity.id
_entity.type
_entity.pdbx_description
1 polymer ?
#
loop_
_entity_poly.entity_id
_entity_poly.type
_entity_poly.pdbx_seq_one_letter_code
_entity_poly.pdbx_strand_id
1 'polypeptide(L)'
;MPKMGIPAVPLQLADPYCYHLDTCLSPLNNEAALVFPGAFSADSFVTLNRFWKRLHLLTAHEAYRFMGNGIVANGNYITPRVTPRLEAILGAEGLKPVIVETSEFEKAGGSCFCMKMFLP
;
A
#
# COMPACT_ATOMS: atom_id res chain seq x y z
N MET A 1 -14.51 16.50 -6.97
CA MET A 1 -14.82 15.07 -7.17
C MET A 1 -16.00 14.73 -8.10
N PRO A 2 -16.93 15.62 -8.54
CA PRO A 2 -18.03 15.22 -9.43
C PRO A 2 -17.63 14.85 -10.87
N LYS A 3 -16.42 15.23 -11.32
CA LYS A 3 -16.03 15.12 -12.74
C LYS A 3 -15.86 13.69 -13.27
N MET A 4 -15.65 12.69 -12.40
CA MET A 4 -15.43 11.29 -12.84
C MET A 4 -16.63 10.37 -12.57
N GLY A 5 -17.67 10.81 -11.87
CA GLY A 5 -18.84 9.98 -11.56
C GLY A 5 -18.57 8.77 -10.64
N ILE A 6 -17.37 8.66 -10.05
CA ILE A 6 -16.98 7.56 -9.15
C ILE A 6 -17.15 8.02 -7.70
N PRO A 7 -17.78 7.20 -6.82
CA PRO A 7 -17.85 7.47 -5.39
C PRO A 7 -16.45 7.63 -4.78
N ALA A 8 -16.27 8.65 -3.95
CA ALA A 8 -15.00 8.93 -3.29
C ALA A 8 -15.20 8.98 -1.77
N VAL A 9 -14.24 8.38 -1.05
CA VAL A 9 -14.24 8.32 0.40
C VAL A 9 -12.99 9.05 0.88
N PRO A 10 -13.12 10.19 1.58
CA PRO A 10 -11.97 10.91 2.10
C PRO A 10 -11.34 10.13 3.26
N LEU A 11 -10.02 10.02 3.24
CA LEU A 11 -9.23 9.40 4.30
C LEU A 11 -8.15 10.40 4.73
N GLN A 12 -8.16 10.78 6.00
CA GLN A 12 -7.18 11.68 6.58
C GLN A 12 -5.95 10.89 7.04
N LEU A 13 -4.79 11.26 6.49
CA LEU A 13 -3.49 10.76 6.91
C LEU A 13 -2.97 11.61 8.08
N ALA A 14 -2.47 10.95 9.11
CA ALA A 14 -2.00 11.56 10.36
C ALA A 14 -0.50 11.37 10.61
N ASP A 15 0.14 10.46 9.86
CA ASP A 15 1.57 10.17 9.99
C ASP A 15 2.38 10.96 8.95
N PRO A 16 3.40 11.75 9.35
CA PRO A 16 4.19 12.56 8.43
C PRO A 16 5.07 11.75 7.46
N TYR A 17 5.40 10.50 7.79
CA TYR A 17 6.14 9.59 6.88
C TYR A 17 5.21 8.98 5.82
N CYS A 18 3.91 8.92 6.07
CA CYS A 18 2.91 8.42 5.13
C CYS A 18 2.10 9.58 4.53
N TYR A 19 2.77 10.48 3.83
CA TYR A 19 2.18 11.71 3.31
C TYR A 19 1.36 11.52 2.02
N HIS A 20 1.56 10.41 1.30
CA HIS A 20 0.70 9.98 0.20
C HIS A 20 0.02 8.65 0.53
N LEU A 21 -1.23 8.49 0.07
CA LEU A 21 -2.04 7.31 0.37
C LEU A 21 -1.38 6.00 -0.08
N ASP A 22 -0.69 6.01 -1.22
CA ASP A 22 0.02 4.86 -1.80
C ASP A 22 1.23 4.39 -0.97
N THR A 23 1.70 5.18 -0.01
CA THR A 23 2.78 4.79 0.91
C THR A 23 2.27 3.93 2.08
N CYS A 24 0.95 3.97 2.33
CA CYS A 24 0.33 3.33 3.49
C CYS A 24 -0.87 2.46 3.16
N LEU A 25 -1.32 2.41 1.91
CA LEU A 25 -2.42 1.59 1.43
C LEU A 25 -2.08 0.98 0.07
N SER A 26 -2.16 -0.34 -0.04
CA SER A 26 -1.88 -1.09 -1.26
C SER A 26 -2.98 -2.12 -1.52
N PRO A 27 -3.94 -1.83 -2.40
CA PRO A 27 -4.88 -2.84 -2.87
C PRO A 27 -4.12 -4.00 -3.52
N LEU A 28 -4.33 -5.22 -3.03
CA LEU A 28 -3.71 -6.42 -3.57
C LEU A 28 -4.57 -7.07 -4.64
N ASN A 29 -5.89 -7.10 -4.39
CA ASN A 29 -6.92 -7.58 -5.30
C ASN A 29 -8.28 -6.97 -4.89
N ASN A 30 -9.38 -7.47 -5.46
CA ASN A 30 -10.73 -6.95 -5.16
C ASN A 30 -11.20 -7.22 -3.72
N GLU A 31 -10.55 -8.12 -2.99
CA GLU A 31 -10.97 -8.54 -1.64
C GLU A 31 -9.92 -8.27 -0.55
N ALA A 32 -8.67 -8.00 -0.94
CA ALA A 32 -7.57 -7.82 -0.01
C ALA A 32 -6.72 -6.56 -0.28
N ALA A 33 -6.17 -6.00 0.80
CA ALA A 33 -5.23 -4.88 0.75
C ALA A 33 -4.21 -4.96 1.90
N LEU A 34 -3.02 -4.39 1.67
CA LEU A 34 -2.07 -4.04 2.72
C LEU A 34 -2.39 -2.63 3.24
N VAL A 35 -2.31 -2.42 4.55
CA VAL A 35 -2.48 -1.08 5.13
C VAL A 35 -1.59 -0.88 6.35
N PHE A 36 -1.00 0.31 6.50
CA PHE A 36 -0.40 0.71 7.77
C PHE A 36 -1.42 1.50 8.59
N PRO A 37 -2.01 0.94 9.67
CA PRO A 37 -3.06 1.61 10.43
C PRO A 37 -2.59 2.92 11.06
N GLY A 38 -1.32 3.01 11.46
CA GLY A 38 -0.74 4.21 12.07
C GLY A 38 -0.70 5.44 11.15
N ALA A 39 -0.87 5.25 9.82
CA ALA A 39 -0.90 6.35 8.87
C ALA A 39 -2.19 7.17 8.90
N PHE A 40 -3.28 6.66 9.49
CA PHE A 40 -4.61 7.24 9.38
C PHE A 40 -5.09 7.83 10.70
N SER A 41 -5.94 8.86 10.63
CA SER A 41 -6.76 9.24 11.79
C SER A 41 -7.68 8.08 12.20
N ALA A 42 -8.08 8.04 13.48
CA ALA A 42 -8.92 6.97 14.01
C ALA A 42 -10.21 6.78 13.19
N ASP A 43 -10.92 7.87 12.88
CA ASP A 43 -12.17 7.83 12.11
C ASP A 43 -11.97 7.36 10.66
N SER A 44 -10.85 7.78 10.05
CA SER A 44 -10.51 7.35 8.69
C SER A 44 -10.15 5.87 8.65
N PHE A 45 -9.42 5.36 9.64
CA PHE A 45 -9.11 3.94 9.71
C PHE A 45 -10.36 3.08 9.95
N VAL A 46 -11.27 3.50 10.84
CA VAL A 46 -12.56 2.82 11.06
C VAL A 46 -13.39 2.76 9.78
N THR A 47 -13.36 3.82 8.99
CA THR A 47 -14.02 3.88 7.68
C THR A 47 -13.35 2.94 6.68
N LEU A 48 -12.02 3.02 6.57
CA LEU A 48 -11.22 2.20 5.65
C LEU A 48 -11.36 0.70 5.91
N ASN A 49 -11.42 0.29 7.18
CA ASN A 49 -11.46 -1.11 7.60
C ASN A 49 -12.70 -1.87 7.12
N ARG A 50 -13.66 -1.19 6.48
CA ARG A 50 -14.92 -1.77 5.98
C ARG A 50 -14.90 -2.12 4.49
N PHE A 51 -13.88 -1.68 3.73
CA PHE A 51 -13.88 -1.83 2.26
C PHE A 51 -13.34 -3.17 1.77
N TRP A 52 -12.49 -3.84 2.55
CA TRP A 52 -11.87 -5.12 2.15
C TRP A 52 -12.29 -6.24 3.09
N LYS A 53 -12.47 -7.44 2.54
CA LYS A 53 -12.72 -8.65 3.34
C LYS A 53 -11.48 -9.05 4.13
N ARG A 54 -10.29 -8.83 3.55
CA ARG A 54 -9.00 -9.20 4.14
C ARG A 54 -8.09 -7.98 4.16
N LEU A 55 -7.94 -7.40 5.34
CA LEU A 55 -7.06 -6.26 5.52
C LEU A 55 -5.80 -6.71 6.27
N HIS A 56 -4.67 -6.65 5.58
CA HIS A 56 -3.39 -7.10 6.10
C HIS A 56 -2.62 -5.92 6.65
N LEU A 57 -2.41 -5.91 7.97
CA LEU A 57 -1.79 -4.79 8.65
C LEU A 57 -0.27 -4.85 8.49
N LEU A 58 0.31 -3.79 7.94
CA LEU A 58 1.73 -3.53 7.94
C LEU A 58 2.17 -3.02 9.32
N THR A 59 3.39 -3.35 9.69
CA THR A 59 4.08 -2.73 10.82
C THR A 59 4.65 -1.37 10.41
N ALA A 60 5.00 -0.53 11.37
CA ALA A 60 5.70 0.73 11.10
C ALA A 60 7.03 0.49 10.35
N HIS A 61 7.75 -0.58 10.70
CA HIS A 61 8.99 -0.95 10.01
C HIS A 61 8.78 -1.23 8.52
N GLU A 62 7.75 -2.02 8.18
CA GLU A 62 7.43 -2.32 6.78
C GLU A 62 6.92 -1.09 6.02
N ALA A 63 6.09 -0.27 6.69
CA ALA A 63 5.53 0.95 6.10
C ALA A 63 6.61 1.99 5.78
N TYR A 64 7.43 2.37 6.77
CA TYR A 64 8.46 3.40 6.61
C TYR A 64 9.63 2.97 5.72
N ARG A 65 9.67 1.70 5.33
CA ARG A 65 10.63 1.15 4.38
C ARG A 65 10.00 0.84 3.01
N PHE A 66 8.85 1.45 2.73
CA PHE A 66 8.13 1.41 1.47
C PHE A 66 7.68 0.02 1.01
N MET A 67 7.59 -0.96 1.92
CA MET A 67 7.16 -2.31 1.57
C MET A 67 5.66 -2.37 1.19
N GLY A 68 4.87 -1.38 1.61
CA GLY A 68 3.48 -1.18 1.18
C GLY A 68 3.34 -0.37 -0.12
N ASN A 69 4.40 0.31 -0.58
CA ASN A 69 4.38 1.10 -1.81
C ASN A 69 4.68 0.23 -3.05
N GLY A 70 4.27 -1.03 -3.03
CA GLY A 70 4.52 -2.00 -4.09
C GLY A 70 3.45 -1.99 -5.20
N ILE A 71 3.72 -2.77 -6.25
CA ILE A 71 2.85 -2.90 -7.42
C ILE A 71 2.43 -4.36 -7.57
N VAL A 72 1.12 -4.61 -7.68
CA VAL A 72 0.62 -5.91 -8.12
C VAL A 72 0.61 -5.97 -9.64
N ALA A 73 1.30 -6.96 -10.20
CA ALA A 73 1.29 -7.23 -11.65
C ALA A 73 1.54 -8.71 -11.94
N ASN A 74 0.65 -9.33 -12.73
CA ASN A 74 0.81 -10.71 -13.23
C ASN A 74 1.16 -11.74 -12.13
N GLY A 75 0.47 -11.70 -10.99
CA GLY A 75 0.72 -12.60 -9.87
C GLY A 75 1.95 -12.27 -9.02
N ASN A 76 2.60 -11.13 -9.27
CA ASN A 76 3.74 -10.65 -8.51
C ASN A 76 3.39 -9.40 -7.71
N TYR A 77 4.08 -9.20 -6.59
CA TYR A 77 4.12 -7.97 -5.83
C TYR A 77 5.53 -7.37 -5.91
N ILE A 78 5.70 -6.34 -6.74
CA ILE A 78 6.99 -5.67 -6.96
C ILE A 78 7.20 -4.67 -5.81
N THR A 79 8.28 -4.83 -5.04
CA THR A 79 8.54 -4.09 -3.80
C THR A 79 10.04 -3.88 -3.59
N PRO A 80 10.50 -2.83 -2.88
CA PRO A 80 11.93 -2.65 -2.61
C PRO A 80 12.54 -3.70 -1.68
N ARG A 81 11.69 -4.34 -0.86
CA ARG A 81 12.07 -5.30 0.17
C ARG A 81 10.84 -5.96 0.76
N VAL A 82 11.04 -7.06 1.47
CA VAL A 82 9.97 -7.82 2.13
C VAL A 82 10.48 -8.42 3.44
N THR A 83 9.62 -8.49 4.46
CA THR A 83 9.89 -9.29 5.67
C THR A 83 9.37 -10.72 5.46
N PRO A 84 9.85 -11.73 6.20
CA PRO A 84 9.27 -13.07 6.14
C PRO A 84 7.76 -13.10 6.42
N ARG A 85 7.29 -12.21 7.30
CA ARG A 85 5.86 -12.05 7.61
C ARG A 85 5.08 -11.52 6.40
N LEU A 86 5.58 -10.45 5.76
CA LEU A 86 4.93 -9.88 4.60
C LEU A 86 4.97 -10.85 3.41
N GLU A 87 6.05 -11.60 3.24
CA GLU A 87 6.15 -12.65 2.22
C GLU A 87 5.09 -13.75 2.42
N ALA A 88 4.87 -14.19 3.66
CA ALA A 88 3.80 -15.14 3.97
C ALA A 88 2.39 -14.58 3.66
N ILE A 89 2.15 -13.30 3.96
CA ILE A 89 0.90 -12.60 3.63
C ILE A 89 0.68 -12.58 2.11
N LEU A 90 1.71 -12.17 1.36
CA LEU A 90 1.65 -12.13 -0.11
C LEU A 90 1.39 -13.52 -0.69
N GLY A 91 2.08 -14.55 -0.17
CA GLY A 91 1.88 -15.94 -0.58
C GLY A 91 0.45 -16.44 -0.32
N ALA A 92 -0.15 -16.08 0.81
CA ALA A 92 -1.53 -16.41 1.13
C ALA A 92 -2.55 -15.74 0.18
N GLU A 93 -2.21 -14.57 -0.37
CA GLU A 93 -2.99 -13.90 -1.42
C GLU A 93 -2.61 -14.34 -2.85
N GLY A 94 -1.76 -15.37 -3.00
CA GLY A 94 -1.34 -15.91 -4.29
C GLY A 94 -0.33 -15.04 -5.04
N LEU A 95 0.36 -14.14 -4.35
CA LEU A 95 1.35 -13.22 -4.91
C LEU A 95 2.77 -13.66 -4.58
N LYS A 96 3.68 -13.51 -5.54
CA LYS A 96 5.13 -13.70 -5.34
C LYS A 96 5.83 -12.34 -5.21
N PRO A 97 6.62 -12.09 -4.16
CA PRO A 97 7.40 -10.86 -4.08
C PRO A 97 8.48 -10.83 -5.16
N VAL A 98 8.62 -9.69 -5.84
CA VAL A 98 9.72 -9.41 -6.75
C VAL A 98 10.46 -8.19 -6.20
N ILE A 99 11.70 -8.42 -5.76
CA ILE A 99 12.49 -7.39 -5.11
C ILE A 99 13.24 -6.57 -6.16
N VAL A 100 13.10 -5.24 -6.07
CA VAL A 100 13.79 -4.29 -6.96
C VAL A 100 14.54 -3.26 -6.13
N GLU A 101 15.68 -2.80 -6.63
CA GLU A 101 16.47 -1.77 -5.97
C GLU A 101 15.84 -0.40 -6.23
N THR A 102 15.43 0.32 -5.18
CA THR A 102 14.86 1.69 -5.29
C THR A 102 15.41 2.66 -4.25
N SER A 103 16.54 2.34 -3.60
CA SER A 103 17.03 3.14 -2.46
C SER A 103 17.33 4.59 -2.81
N GLU A 104 17.74 4.88 -4.05
CA GLU A 104 17.96 6.26 -4.51
C GLU A 104 16.65 7.06 -4.62
N PHE A 105 15.54 6.41 -4.97
CA PHE A 105 14.21 7.06 -5.01
C PHE A 105 13.61 7.20 -3.61
N GLU A 106 13.92 6.28 -2.70
CA GLU A 106 13.46 6.35 -1.30
C GLU A 106 14.01 7.57 -0.57
N LYS A 107 15.18 8.08 -0.97
CA LYS A 107 15.72 9.36 -0.48
C LYS A 107 14.81 10.55 -0.79
N ALA A 108 14.01 10.46 -1.85
CA ALA A 108 13.01 11.45 -2.24
C ALA A 108 11.60 11.13 -1.68
N GLY A 109 11.47 10.09 -0.86
CA GLY A 109 10.22 9.72 -0.18
C GLY A 109 9.27 8.81 -0.98
N GLY A 110 9.74 8.14 -2.03
CA GLY A 110 8.91 7.22 -2.82
C GLY A 110 9.60 5.93 -3.23
N SER A 111 8.83 4.94 -3.68
CA SER A 111 9.35 3.68 -4.22
C SER A 111 8.52 3.22 -5.43
N CYS A 112 8.32 1.90 -5.58
CA CYS A 112 7.82 1.25 -6.78
C CYS A 112 6.54 1.90 -7.31
N PHE A 113 5.51 2.06 -6.47
CA PHE A 113 4.22 2.58 -6.90
C PHE A 113 4.30 4.06 -7.31
N CYS A 114 5.12 4.87 -6.62
CA CYS A 114 5.30 6.29 -6.95
C CYS A 114 5.95 6.51 -8.32
N MET A 115 6.71 5.54 -8.83
CA MET A 115 7.40 5.63 -10.12
C MET A 115 6.55 5.19 -11.32
N LYS A 116 5.25 4.92 -11.12
CA LYS A 116 4.35 4.52 -12.20
C LYS A 116 3.02 5.28 -12.17
N MET A 117 2.38 5.32 -13.34
CA MET A 117 0.99 5.74 -13.49
C MET A 117 0.27 4.68 -14.32
N PHE A 118 -0.89 4.24 -13.85
CA PHE A 118 -1.78 3.45 -14.70
C PHE A 118 -2.45 4.39 -15.68
N LEU A 119 -2.26 4.12 -16.97
CA LEU A 119 -2.95 4.85 -18.03
C LEU A 119 -4.26 4.12 -18.37
N PRO A 120 -5.29 4.85 -18.83
CA PRO A 120 -6.54 4.27 -19.31
C PRO A 120 -6.36 3.30 -20.49
#